data_AF-A0A9E4K628-F1
#
_entry.id   AF-A0A9E4K628-F1
#
_cell.length_a   1.000
_cell.length_b   1.000
_cell.length_c   1.000
_cell.angle_alpha   90.00
_cell.angle_beta   90.00
_cell.angle_gamma   90.00
#
_symmetry.space_group_name_H-M   'P 1'
#
loop_
_entity.id
_entity.type
_entity.pdbx_description
1 polymer ?
#
loop_
_entity_poly.entity_id
_entity_poly.type
_entity_poly.pdbx_seq_one_letter_code
_entity_poly.pdbx_strand_id
1 'polypeptide(L)'
;MIYKQKAYKSFHAGTDNDDARAVKVDHHSCRLGKWYYEGFGKESFGHLIAFRELEEPHSQVHNAGHKALELLSKDWEKDRTLLKNILENYRHMEDASDRVMDRIDAMITEKHS
;
A
#
# COMPACT_ATOMS: atom_id res chain seq x y z
N MET A 1 2.40 -4.71 9.21
CA MET A 1 1.62 -5.09 8.00
C MET A 1 2.42 -6.04 7.14
N ILE A 2 1.85 -7.17 6.71
CA ILE A 2 2.55 -8.20 5.90
C ILE A 2 2.98 -7.64 4.53
N TYR A 3 2.18 -6.76 3.91
CA TYR A 3 2.49 -6.17 2.59
C TYR A 3 3.83 -5.39 2.58
N LYS A 4 4.02 -4.43 3.51
CA LYS A 4 5.27 -3.64 3.61
C LYS A 4 6.50 -4.54 3.83
N GLN A 5 6.36 -5.59 4.64
CA GLN A 5 7.45 -6.54 4.89
C GLN A 5 7.88 -7.27 3.61
N LYS A 6 6.93 -7.65 2.75
CA LYS A 6 7.22 -8.30 1.47
C LYS A 6 7.89 -7.35 0.48
N ALA A 7 7.48 -6.07 0.47
CA ALA A 7 8.14 -5.04 -0.32
C ALA A 7 9.62 -4.89 0.11
N TYR A 8 9.89 -4.80 1.41
CA TYR A 8 11.26 -4.73 1.91
C TYR A 8 12.10 -5.96 1.57
N LYS A 9 11.55 -7.16 1.71
CA LYS A 9 12.27 -8.39 1.33
C LYS A 9 12.67 -8.40 -0.15
N SER A 10 11.85 -7.81 -1.02
CA SER A 10 12.14 -7.72 -2.46
C SER A 10 13.36 -6.84 -2.77
N PHE A 11 13.75 -5.94 -1.86
CA PHE A 11 14.97 -5.15 -2.00
C PHE A 11 16.25 -6.02 -1.99
N HIS A 12 16.26 -7.13 -1.25
CA HIS A 12 17.41 -8.05 -1.18
C HIS A 12 17.22 -9.30 -2.03
N ALA A 13 16.00 -9.83 -2.11
CA ALA A 13 15.70 -11.07 -2.81
C ALA A 13 15.39 -10.88 -4.31
N GLY A 14 15.44 -9.65 -4.80
CA GLY A 14 15.05 -9.30 -6.16
C GLY A 14 13.53 -9.33 -6.38
N THR A 15 13.12 -9.29 -7.65
CA THR A 15 11.72 -9.13 -8.07
C THR A 15 11.07 -10.41 -8.63
N ASP A 16 11.84 -11.51 -8.70
CA ASP A 16 11.39 -12.82 -9.19
C ASP A 16 11.20 -13.81 -8.04
N ASN A 17 10.29 -13.48 -7.12
CA ASN A 17 9.93 -14.32 -5.99
C ASN A 17 8.47 -14.05 -5.55
N ASP A 18 7.95 -14.92 -4.68
CA ASP A 18 6.56 -14.85 -4.22
C ASP A 18 6.25 -13.58 -3.41
N ASP A 19 7.23 -13.00 -2.73
CA ASP A 19 7.05 -11.75 -1.99
C ASP A 19 6.85 -10.57 -2.94
N ALA A 20 7.65 -10.48 -4.01
CA ALA A 20 7.48 -9.48 -5.06
C ALA A 20 6.15 -9.67 -5.81
N ARG A 21 5.73 -10.91 -6.08
CA ARG A 21 4.42 -11.20 -6.69
C ARG A 21 3.26 -10.72 -5.81
N ALA A 22 3.35 -10.90 -4.50
CA ALA A 22 2.34 -10.42 -3.57
C ALA A 22 2.26 -8.88 -3.50
N VAL A 23 3.37 -8.18 -3.71
CA VAL A 23 3.39 -6.71 -3.77
C VAL A 23 2.83 -6.19 -5.10
N LYS A 24 2.99 -6.92 -6.21
CA LYS A 24 2.35 -6.59 -7.51
C LYS A 24 0.82 -6.70 -7.52
N VAL A 25 0.21 -7.22 -6.45
CA VAL A 25 -1.25 -7.27 -6.32
C VAL A 25 -1.79 -5.85 -6.31
N ASP A 26 -2.83 -5.64 -7.11
CA ASP A 26 -3.56 -4.38 -7.17
C ASP A 26 -4.34 -4.11 -5.88
N HIS A 27 -4.46 -2.84 -5.52
CA HIS A 27 -5.16 -2.39 -4.31
C HIS A 27 -6.61 -2.89 -4.24
N HIS A 28 -7.35 -2.95 -5.35
CA HIS A 28 -8.71 -3.51 -5.38
C HIS A 28 -8.73 -5.01 -5.07
N SER A 29 -7.68 -5.74 -5.49
CA SER A 29 -7.57 -7.19 -5.32
C SER A 29 -7.02 -7.61 -3.96
N CYS A 30 -6.56 -6.66 -3.14
CA CYS A 30 -6.08 -6.92 -1.79
C CYS A 30 -7.25 -7.15 -0.82
N ARG A 31 -7.00 -7.71 0.38
CA ARG A 31 -8.06 -7.96 1.36
C ARG A 31 -8.81 -6.69 1.78
N LEU A 32 -8.09 -5.57 1.91
CA LEU A 32 -8.70 -4.28 2.25
C LEU A 32 -9.51 -3.71 1.08
N GLY A 33 -8.98 -3.77 -0.15
CA GLY A 33 -9.71 -3.37 -1.35
C GLY A 33 -10.99 -4.15 -1.54
N LYS A 34 -10.95 -5.48 -1.43
CA LYS A 34 -12.18 -6.29 -1.49
C LYS A 34 -13.21 -5.88 -0.45
N TRP A 35 -12.77 -5.60 0.79
CA TRP A 35 -13.67 -5.09 1.82
C TRP A 35 -14.25 -3.71 1.49
N TYR A 36 -13.44 -2.81 0.91
CA TYR A 36 -13.85 -1.47 0.51
C TYR A 36 -14.82 -1.48 -0.69
N TYR A 37 -14.56 -2.32 -1.70
CA TYR A 37 -15.29 -2.32 -2.97
C TYR A 37 -16.45 -3.33 -3.05
N GLU A 38 -16.32 -4.52 -2.46
CA GLU A 38 -17.13 -5.70 -2.79
C GLU A 38 -18.21 -6.06 -1.73
N GLY A 39 -18.77 -5.08 -1.00
CA GLY A 39 -19.98 -5.31 -0.19
C GLY A 39 -19.94 -4.68 1.20
N PHE A 40 -19.70 -5.51 2.24
CA PHE A 40 -19.97 -5.18 3.65
C PHE A 40 -19.34 -3.88 4.14
N GLY A 41 -18.11 -3.55 3.71
CA GLY A 41 -17.47 -2.28 4.06
C GLY A 41 -18.25 -1.09 3.54
N LYS A 42 -18.59 -1.10 2.24
CA LYS A 42 -19.38 -0.05 1.61
C LYS A 42 -20.81 0.03 2.15
N GLU A 43 -21.46 -1.11 2.38
CA GLU A 43 -22.82 -1.15 2.92
C GLU A 43 -22.90 -0.61 4.36
N SER A 44 -21.96 -1.00 5.21
CA SER A 44 -21.98 -0.67 6.64
C SER A 44 -21.30 0.65 6.98
N PHE A 45 -20.34 1.10 6.18
CA PHE A 45 -19.48 2.26 6.49
C PHE A 45 -19.43 3.29 5.35
N GLY A 46 -20.01 3.04 4.17
CA GLY A 46 -19.90 3.94 3.00
C GLY A 46 -20.46 5.35 3.21
N HIS A 47 -21.32 5.54 4.21
CA HIS A 47 -21.84 6.84 4.62
C HIS A 47 -20.82 7.67 5.42
N LEU A 48 -19.85 7.02 6.08
CA LEU A 48 -18.78 7.66 6.86
C LEU A 48 -17.80 8.41 5.96
N ILE A 49 -17.30 9.55 6.44
CA ILE A 49 -16.33 10.37 5.70
C ILE A 49 -14.99 9.64 5.72
N ALA A 50 -14.54 9.19 6.89
CA ALA A 50 -13.29 8.45 7.03
C ALA A 50 -13.24 7.19 6.15
N PHE A 51 -14.37 6.54 5.87
CA PHE A 51 -14.43 5.42 4.92
C PHE A 51 -14.08 5.88 3.50
N ARG A 52 -14.74 6.94 3.00
CA ARG A 52 -14.46 7.45 1.64
C ARG A 52 -13.02 7.97 1.49
N GLU A 53 -12.48 8.57 2.55
CA GLU A 53 -11.10 9.06 2.58
C GLU A 53 -10.03 7.96 2.67
N LEU A 54 -10.42 6.72 3.00
CA LEU A 54 -9.50 5.59 3.10
C LEU A 54 -8.88 5.20 1.76
N GLU A 55 -9.61 5.42 0.66
CA GLU A 55 -9.23 4.86 -0.64
C GLU A 55 -7.96 5.50 -1.20
N GLU A 56 -7.84 6.82 -1.08
CA GLU A 56 -6.66 7.53 -1.57
C GLU A 56 -5.35 7.03 -0.92
N PRO A 57 -5.19 7.02 0.42
CA PRO A 57 -3.98 6.49 1.04
C PRO A 57 -3.80 4.98 0.79
N HIS A 58 -4.89 4.21 0.66
CA HIS A 58 -4.81 2.78 0.30
C HIS A 58 -4.20 2.56 -1.10
N SER A 59 -4.68 3.28 -2.11
CA SER A 59 -4.14 3.24 -3.46
C SER A 59 -2.66 3.69 -3.49
N GLN A 60 -2.32 4.73 -2.73
CA GLN A 60 -0.94 5.23 -2.62
C GLN A 60 0.04 4.18 -2.06
N VAL A 61 -0.35 3.38 -1.07
CA VAL A 61 0.48 2.27 -0.55
C VAL A 61 0.86 1.30 -1.68
N HIS A 62 -0.11 0.89 -2.49
CA HIS A 62 0.13 -0.05 -3.58
C HIS A 62 0.96 0.57 -4.70
N ASN A 63 0.60 1.77 -5.15
CA ASN A 63 1.32 2.49 -6.20
C ASN A 63 2.80 2.72 -5.85
N ALA A 64 3.10 3.08 -4.61
CA ALA A 64 4.47 3.26 -4.15
C ALA A 64 5.25 1.93 -4.12
N GLY A 65 4.63 0.85 -3.64
CA GLY A 65 5.22 -0.50 -3.67
C GLY A 65 5.51 -0.99 -5.09
N HIS A 66 4.60 -0.77 -6.04
CA HIS A 66 4.78 -1.14 -7.45
C HIS A 66 5.93 -0.38 -8.09
N LYS A 67 6.02 0.93 -7.88
CA LYS A 67 7.13 1.77 -8.36
C LYS A 67 8.47 1.31 -7.79
N ALA A 68 8.53 1.00 -6.49
CA ALA A 68 9.75 0.47 -5.87
C ALA A 68 10.20 -0.84 -6.54
N LEU A 69 9.27 -1.77 -6.81
CA LEU A 69 9.58 -3.01 -7.52
C LEU A 69 10.04 -2.79 -8.97
N GLU A 70 9.42 -1.86 -9.68
CA GLU A 70 9.84 -1.53 -11.06
C GLU A 70 11.27 -1.02 -11.07
N LEU A 71 11.62 -0.12 -10.15
CA LEU A 71 12.98 0.40 -10.03
C LEU A 71 13.99 -0.66 -9.59
N LEU A 72 13.57 -1.60 -8.73
CA LEU A 72 14.40 -2.74 -8.31
C LEU A 72 14.72 -3.72 -9.45
N SER A 73 13.94 -3.72 -10.54
CA SER A 73 14.26 -4.53 -11.72
C SER A 73 15.34 -3.93 -12.63
N LYS A 74 15.81 -2.71 -12.32
CA LYS A 74 16.87 -1.98 -13.05
C LYS A 74 18.22 -2.17 -12.33
N ASP A 75 19.33 -1.70 -12.93
CA ASP A 75 20.69 -1.80 -12.35
C ASP A 75 20.92 -0.75 -11.23
N TRP A 76 20.08 -0.79 -10.19
CA TRP A 76 20.05 0.18 -9.09
C TRP A 76 21.31 0.14 -8.21
N GLU A 77 22.01 -0.99 -8.17
CA GLU A 77 23.26 -1.14 -7.41
C GLU A 77 24.36 -0.20 -7.93
N LYS A 78 24.31 0.14 -9.22
CA LYS A 78 25.27 1.05 -9.86
C LYS A 78 24.73 2.47 -10.06
N ASP A 79 23.47 2.71 -9.73
CA ASP A 79 22.80 3.99 -9.92
C ASP A 79 22.22 4.52 -8.61
N ARG A 80 22.93 5.50 -8.04
CA ARG A 80 22.53 6.16 -6.79
C ARG A 80 21.20 6.91 -6.88
N THR A 81 20.82 7.36 -8.08
CA THR A 81 19.52 8.02 -8.31
C THR A 81 18.39 6.99 -8.25
N LEU A 82 18.58 5.82 -8.87
CA LEU A 82 17.63 4.71 -8.75
C LEU A 82 17.48 4.25 -7.30
N LEU A 83 18.59 4.07 -6.57
CA LEU A 83 18.55 3.71 -5.16
C LEU A 83 17.78 4.75 -4.32
N LYS A 84 18.04 6.04 -4.53
CA LYS A 84 17.32 7.12 -3.84
C LYS A 84 15.82 7.04 -4.12
N ASN A 85 15.43 6.86 -5.38
CA ASN A 85 14.02 6.78 -5.77
C ASN A 85 13.32 5.53 -5.17
N ILE A 86 14.02 4.40 -5.04
CA ILE A 86 13.49 3.20 -4.37
C ILE A 86 13.18 3.52 -2.91
N LEU A 87 14.14 4.12 -2.19
CA LEU A 87 13.98 4.49 -0.78
C LEU A 87 12.86 5.53 -0.58
N GLU A 88 12.74 6.50 -1.49
CA GLU A 88 11.64 7.47 -1.46
C GLU A 88 10.28 6.80 -1.67
N ASN A 89 10.15 5.83 -2.57
CA ASN A 89 8.92 5.06 -2.73
C ASN A 89 8.59 4.24 -1.48
N TYR A 90 9.58 3.67 -0.79
CA TYR A 90 9.32 3.01 0.49
C TYR A 90 8.83 3.96 1.57
N ARG A 91 9.43 5.16 1.68
CA ARG A 91 8.93 6.19 2.61
C ARG A 91 7.49 6.59 2.26
N HIS A 92 7.17 6.81 0.99
CA HIS A 92 5.80 7.10 0.56
C HIS A 92 4.82 5.98 0.90
N MET A 93 5.24 4.71 0.76
CA MET A 93 4.44 3.57 1.16
C MET A 93 4.19 3.54 2.68
N GLU A 94 5.16 3.97 3.49
CA GLU A 94 5.01 4.11 4.94
C GLU A 94 4.07 5.24 5.32
N ASP A 95 4.29 6.44 4.81
CA ASP A 95 3.44 7.62 5.09
C ASP A 95 1.97 7.35 4.70
N ALA A 96 1.75 6.72 3.55
CA ALA A 96 0.41 6.34 3.09
C ALA A 96 -0.21 5.24 3.97
N SER A 97 0.60 4.30 4.44
CA SER A 97 0.15 3.26 5.38
C SER A 97 -0.29 3.84 6.72
N ASP A 98 0.39 4.86 7.21
CA ASP A 98 0.02 5.50 8.48
C ASP A 98 -1.31 6.23 8.32
N ARG A 99 -1.50 6.93 7.19
CA ARG A 99 -2.79 7.54 6.83
C ARG A 99 -3.93 6.53 6.69
N VAL A 100 -3.66 5.31 6.17
CA VAL A 100 -4.65 4.22 6.15
C VAL A 100 -5.10 3.88 7.58
N MET A 101 -4.16 3.75 8.52
CA MET A 101 -4.49 3.45 9.92
C MET A 101 -5.28 4.58 10.56
N ASP A 102 -4.88 5.84 10.32
CA ASP A 102 -5.60 7.02 10.82
C ASP A 102 -7.05 7.07 10.33
N ARG A 103 -7.31 6.68 9.08
CA ARG A 103 -8.68 6.61 8.53
C ARG A 103 -9.47 5.46 9.15
N ILE A 104 -8.83 4.32 9.41
CA ILE A 104 -9.47 3.20 10.11
C ILE A 104 -9.89 3.60 11.53
N ASP A 105 -9.03 4.27 12.28
CA ASP A 105 -9.32 4.74 13.64
C ASP A 105 -10.41 5.82 13.65
N ALA A 106 -10.37 6.74 12.67
CA ALA A 106 -11.41 7.74 12.50
C ALA A 106 -12.78 7.12 12.17
N MET A 107 -12.84 6.06 11.35
CA MET A 107 -14.10 5.35 11.06
C MET A 107 -14.74 4.77 12.33
N ILE A 108 -13.94 4.24 13.25
CA ILE A 108 -14.45 3.71 14.53
C ILE A 108 -15.07 4.85 15.34
N THR A 109 -14.38 5.98 15.41
CA THR A 109 -14.86 7.17 16.13
C THR A 109 -16.14 7.74 15.52
N GLU A 110 -16.21 7.87 14.18
CA GLU A 110 -17.39 8.37 13.46
C GLU A 110 -18.61 7.46 13.66
N LYS A 111 -18.42 6.14 13.74
CA LYS A 111 -19.52 5.18 13.93
C LYS A 111 -20.13 5.21 15.33
N HIS A 112 -19.36 5.64 16.34
CA HIS A 112 -19.79 5.68 17.74
C HIS A 112 -20.21 7.09 18.20
N SER A 113 -20.15 8.08 17.31
CA SER A 113 -20.70 9.43 17.50
C SER A 113 -22.18 9.48 17.17
#